data_AF-A0A223HWU5-F1
#
_entry.id   AF-A0A223HWU5-F1
#
_cell.length_a   1.000
_cell.length_b   1.000
_cell.length_c   1.000
_cell.angle_alpha   90.00
_cell.angle_beta   90.00
_cell.angle_gamma   90.00
#
_symmetry.space_group_name_H-M   'P 1'
#
loop_
_entity.id
_entity.type
_entity.pdbx_description
1 polymer ?
#
loop_
_entity_poly.entity_id
_entity_poly.type
_entity_poly.pdbx_seq_one_letter_code
_entity_poly.pdbx_strand_id
1 'polypeptide(L)' 'MFRIEESETYKMIIEKGIEKGIEKGEKDKGIKIAKKLLKEGMDIDRIAEITELSKEEIKKLMN' A
#
# COMPACT_ATOMS: atom_id res chain seq x y z
N MET A 1 9.47 -2.42 -39.37
CA MET A 1 9.45 -1.45 -38.25
C MET A 1 9.41 -2.25 -36.96
N PHE A 2 10.40 -2.11 -36.07
CA PHE A 2 10.46 -2.89 -34.84
C PHE A 2 9.46 -2.32 -33.82
N ARG A 3 8.47 -3.10 -33.41
CA ARG A 3 7.48 -2.69 -32.41
C ARG A 3 8.05 -2.96 -31.02
N ILE A 4 8.54 -1.92 -30.38
CA ILE A 4 9.06 -1.97 -29.00
C ILE A 4 8.01 -2.46 -27.99
N GLU A 5 6.73 -2.24 -28.29
CA GLU A 5 5.59 -2.64 -27.45
C GLU A 5 5.40 -4.16 -27.39
N GLU A 6 5.87 -4.89 -28.40
CA GLU A 6 5.85 -6.36 -28.42
C GLU A 6 7.08 -6.96 -27.72
N SER A 7 8.07 -6.13 -27.35
CA SER A 7 9.26 -6.62 -26.65
C SER A 7 8.94 -7.02 -25.21
N GLU A 8 9.49 -8.15 -24.78
CA GLU A 8 9.35 -8.66 -23.41
C GLU A 8 9.83 -7.63 -22.37
N THR A 9 10.88 -6.87 -22.68
CA THR A 9 11.38 -5.79 -21.83
C THR A 9 10.32 -4.70 -21.59
N TYR A 10 9.59 -4.30 -22.62
CA TYR A 10 8.55 -3.29 -22.49
C TYR A 10 7.39 -3.79 -21.62
N LYS A 11 6.92 -5.03 -21.85
CA LYS A 11 5.88 -5.67 -21.03
C LYS A 11 6.30 -5.73 -19.55
N MET A 12 7.51 -6.19 -19.26
CA MET A 12 8.04 -6.25 -17.89
C MET A 12 8.09 -4.88 -17.20
N ILE A 13 8.44 -3.81 -17.92
CA ILE A 13 8.46 -2.45 -17.35
C ILE A 13 7.06 -2.02 -16.94
N ILE A 14 6.07 -2.27 -17.79
CA ILE A 14 4.67 -1.92 -17.53
C ILE A 14 4.13 -2.76 -16.37
N GLU A 15 4.35 -4.07 -16.37
CA GLU A 15 3.94 -4.96 -15.28
C GLU A 15 4.52 -4.51 -13.93
N LYS A 16 5.83 -4.26 -13.86
CA LYS A 16 6.48 -3.75 -12.64
C LYS A 16 5.95 -2.37 -12.23
N GLY A 17 5.59 -1.52 -13.19
CA GLY A 17 4.99 -0.22 -12.92
C GLY A 17 3.61 -0.35 -12.29
N ILE A 18 2.78 -1.25 -12.82
CA ILE A 18 1.44 -1.55 -12.31
C ILE A 18 1.54 -2.18 -10.91
N GLU A 19 2.39 -3.18 -10.73
CA GLU A 19 2.61 -3.86 -9.45
C GLU A 19 2.99 -2.87 -8.34
N LYS A 20 3.99 -2.01 -8.61
CA LYS A 20 4.38 -0.93 -7.67
C LYS A 20 3.25 0.04 -7.37
N GLY A 21 2.42 0.34 -8.37
CA GLY A 21 1.26 1.21 -8.21
C GLY A 21 0.21 0.60 -7.27
N ILE A 22 -0.08 -0.70 -7.45
CA ILE A 22 -1.01 -1.47 -6.62
C ILE A 22 -0.49 -1.55 -5.18
N GLU A 23 0.76 -1.98 -4.99
CA GLU A 23 1.37 -2.13 -3.65
C GLU A 23 1.36 -0.79 -2.88
N LYS A 24 1.73 0.30 -3.56
CA LYS A 24 1.68 1.64 -2.96
C LYS A 24 0.24 2.05 -2.60
N GLY A 25 -0.72 1.77 -3.49
CA GLY A 25 -2.13 2.08 -3.27
C GLY A 25 -2.72 1.34 -2.07
N GLU A 26 -2.42 0.04 -1.94
CA GLU A 26 -2.85 -0.79 -0.82
C GLU A 26 -2.26 -0.28 0.51
N LYS A 27 -0.96 0.01 0.53
CA LYS A 27 -0.30 0.59 1.70
C LYS A 27 -0.86 1.94 2.10
N ASP A 28 -1.06 2.85 1.14
CA ASP A 28 -1.64 4.17 1.39
C ASP A 28 -3.08 4.06 1.92
N LYS A 29 -3.85 3.08 1.43
CA LYS A 29 -5.21 2.80 1.93
C LYS A 29 -5.18 2.27 3.36
N GLY A 30 -4.30 1.31 3.67
CA GLY A 30 -4.12 0.78 5.03
C GLY A 30 -3.79 1.90 6.02
N ILE A 31 -2.86 2.78 5.67
CA ILE A 31 -2.48 3.95 6.49
C ILE A 31 -3.66 4.91 6.69
N LYS A 32 -4.44 5.19 5.65
CA LYS A 32 -5.62 6.08 5.76
C LYS A 32 -6.67 5.49 6.70
N ILE A 33 -6.93 4.18 6.60
CA ILE A 33 -7.88 3.50 7.47
C ILE A 33 -7.35 3.53 8.91
N ALA A 34 -6.08 3.19 9.15
CA ALA A 34 -5.46 3.22 10.47
C ALA A 34 -5.57 4.61 11.12
N LYS A 35 -5.29 5.69 10.37
CA LYS A 35 -5.46 7.06 10.85
C LYS A 35 -6.91 7.39 11.24
N LYS A 36 -7.89 6.89 10.48
CA LYS A 36 -9.30 7.12 10.79
C LYS A 36 -9.72 6.36 12.06
N LEU A 37 -9.33 5.10 12.18
CA LEU A 37 -9.64 4.27 13.35
C LEU A 37 -8.96 4.80 14.63
N LEU A 38 -7.72 5.28 14.53
CA LEU A 38 -7.02 5.95 15.64
C LEU A 38 -7.78 7.21 16.10
N LYS A 39 -8.29 8.02 15.16
CA LYS A 39 -9.11 9.20 15.48
C LYS A 39 -10.44 8.84 16.16
N GLU A 40 -10.99 7.68 15.85
CA GLU A 40 -12.20 7.14 16.47
C GLU A 40 -11.93 6.51 17.86
N GLY A 41 -10.67 6.49 18.31
CA GLY A 41 -10.28 5.97 19.63
C GLY A 41 -10.19 4.45 19.70
N MET A 42 -10.12 3.76 18.55
CA MET A 42 -9.94 2.31 18.51
C MET A 42 -8.53 1.92 18.99
N ASP A 43 -8.41 0.74 19.62
CA ASP A 43 -7.14 0.26 20.13
C ASP A 43 -6.18 -0.15 19.01
N ILE A 44 -4.88 -0.04 19.28
CA ILE A 44 -3.82 -0.31 18.29
C ILE A 44 -3.82 -1.78 17.84
N ASP A 45 -4.20 -2.71 18.70
CA ASP A 45 -4.18 -4.14 18.40
C ASP A 45 -5.28 -4.49 17.40
N ARG A 46 -6.47 -3.93 17.58
CA ARG A 46 -7.58 -4.08 16.65
C ARG A 46 -7.34 -3.36 15.33
N ILE A 47 -6.69 -2.20 15.36
CA ILE A 47 -6.31 -1.48 14.14
C ILE A 47 -5.27 -2.29 13.34
N ALA A 48 -4.29 -2.90 14.00
CA ALA A 48 -3.32 -3.78 13.36
C ALA A 48 -3.99 -4.96 12.67
N GLU A 49 -5.00 -5.55 13.31
CA GLU A 49 -5.78 -6.65 12.75
C GLU A 49 -6.60 -6.23 11.52
N ILE A 50 -7.22 -5.04 11.54
CA ILE A 50 -8.09 -4.57 10.45
C ILE A 50 -7.29 -4.05 9.25
N THR A 51 -6.14 -3.42 9.50
CA THR A 51 -5.37 -2.74 8.47
C THR A 51 -4.19 -3.57 7.96
N GLU A 52 -3.96 -4.74 8.56
CA GLU A 52 -2.81 -5.61 8.32
C GLU A 52 -1.46 -4.89 8.49
N LEU A 53 -1.47 -3.75 9.19
CA LEU A 53 -0.28 -3.00 9.53
C LEU A 53 0.30 -3.50 10.85
N SER A 54 1.62 -3.41 10.99
CA SER A 54 2.25 -3.67 12.26
C SER A 54 1.87 -2.61 13.30
N LYS A 55 1.84 -2.99 14.58
CA LYS A 55 1.61 -2.05 15.69
C LYS A 55 2.63 -0.91 15.68
N GLU A 56 3.86 -1.16 15.23
CA GLU A 56 4.91 -0.15 15.08
C GLU A 56 4.57 0.86 13.99
N GLU A 57 4.09 0.42 12.82
CA GLU A 57 3.63 1.31 11.76
C GLU A 57 2.49 2.18 12.22
N ILE A 58 1.52 1.62 12.95
CA ILE A 58 0.39 2.37 13.50
C ILE A 58 0.85 3.42 14.52
N LYS A 59 1.79 3.06 15.42
CA LYS A 59 2.37 4.02 16.36
C LYS A 59 3.11 5.17 15.66
N LYS A 60 3.77 4.91 14.53
CA LYS A 60 4.40 5.97 13.72
C LYS A 60 3.38 6.95 13.12
N LEU A 61 2.10 6.58 13.01
CA LEU A 61 1.03 7.47 12.55
C LEU A 61 0.49 8.41 13.65
N MET A 62 0.86 8.16 14.90
CA MET A 62 0.44 8.97 16.07
C MET A 62 1.42 10.10 16.39
N ASN A 63 2.64 10.06 15.83
CA ASN A 63 3.63 11.13 15.89
C ASN A 63 3.49 12.07 14.68
#